data_AF-A0A1Z3N4A4-F1
#
_entry.id   AF-A0A1Z3N4A4-F1
#
_cell.length_a   1.000
_cell.length_b   1.000
_cell.length_c   1.000
_cell.angle_alpha   90.00
_cell.angle_beta   90.00
_cell.angle_gamma   90.00
#
_symmetry.space_group_name_H-M   'P 1'
#
loop_
_entity.id
_entity.type
_entity.pdbx_description
1 polymer ?
#
loop_
_entity_poly.entity_id
_entity_poly.type
_entity_poly.pdbx_seq_one_letter_code
_entity_poly.pdbx_strand_id
1 'polypeptide(L)'
;MKKMIYTWMTLMGISLTAMAATDVVGEKTVDLKGGGQAMVTTRKVGDKLGKPYTMELRVNCQGGRIAWQELPVKDQESVCDVKPQSAKLSEDGKNIVVLIRETDADEFNRLSKQTPAGILGEVEPQCKKEAAEFKFPVESYCLR
;
A
#
# COMPACT_ATOMS: atom_id res chain seq x y z
N MET A 1 44.78 28.36 -34.78
CA MET A 1 44.50 28.65 -33.36
C MET A 1 43.30 27.82 -32.93
N LYS A 2 43.43 27.11 -31.81
CA LYS A 2 42.50 26.09 -31.28
C LYS A 2 41.20 26.73 -30.78
N LYS A 3 40.06 26.11 -31.06
CA LYS A 3 38.85 26.18 -30.21
C LYS A 3 38.28 24.77 -30.07
N MET A 4 38.53 24.16 -28.91
CA MET A 4 37.74 23.02 -28.41
C MET A 4 36.48 23.60 -27.79
N ILE A 5 35.31 23.08 -28.17
CA ILE A 5 34.09 23.20 -27.36
C ILE A 5 33.53 21.79 -27.24
N TYR A 6 33.60 21.28 -26.02
CA TYR A 6 32.91 20.08 -25.56
C TYR A 6 31.43 20.42 -25.46
N THR A 7 30.57 19.66 -26.16
CA THR A 7 29.13 19.70 -25.88
C THR A 7 28.68 18.30 -25.54
N TRP A 8 28.09 18.23 -24.36
CA TRP A 8 27.87 17.03 -23.58
C TRP A 8 26.73 16.20 -24.16
N MET A 9 26.91 14.88 -24.14
CA MET A 9 25.83 13.90 -24.14
C MET A 9 24.93 14.18 -22.92
N THR A 10 23.73 14.70 -23.15
CA THR A 10 22.69 14.63 -22.12
C THR A 10 21.81 13.43 -22.40
N LEU A 11 21.84 12.57 -21.39
CA LEU A 11 21.17 11.30 -21.21
C LEU A 11 19.74 11.23 -21.76
N MET A 12 19.44 10.04 -22.28
CA MET A 12 18.13 9.45 -22.46
C MET A 12 17.17 9.86 -21.33
N GLY A 13 16.16 10.66 -21.67
CA GLY A 13 14.96 10.77 -20.86
C GLY A 13 14.21 9.45 -20.96
N ILE A 14 14.47 8.55 -20.01
CA ILE A 14 13.60 7.41 -19.78
C ILE A 14 12.28 8.00 -19.26
N SER A 15 11.33 8.16 -20.17
CA SER A 15 9.93 8.42 -19.81
C SER A 15 9.41 7.18 -19.08
N LEU A 16 9.61 7.13 -17.76
CA LEU A 16 8.84 6.29 -16.85
C LEU A 16 7.43 6.89 -16.76
N THR A 17 6.64 6.75 -17.82
CA THR A 17 5.21 7.02 -17.77
C THR A 17 4.54 5.84 -17.08
N ALA A 18 4.29 6.05 -15.79
CA ALA A 18 3.21 5.52 -14.98
C ALA A 18 2.50 4.27 -15.53
N MET A 19 2.67 3.13 -14.86
CA MET A 19 1.68 2.05 -14.96
C MET A 19 0.35 2.60 -14.42
N ALA A 20 -0.51 2.98 -15.36
CA ALA A 20 -1.89 3.38 -15.10
C ALA A 20 -2.61 2.24 -14.36
N ALA A 21 -3.31 2.62 -13.30
CA ALA A 21 -4.00 1.73 -12.38
C ALA A 21 -5.09 0.91 -13.08
N THR A 22 -4.99 -0.42 -13.00
CA THR A 22 -6.09 -1.34 -13.34
C THR A 22 -6.65 -2.09 -12.14
N ASP A 23 -6.07 -1.95 -10.95
CA ASP A 23 -6.34 -2.90 -9.86
C ASP A 23 -6.75 -2.25 -8.53
N VAL A 24 -7.25 -1.02 -8.51
CA VAL A 24 -7.84 -0.45 -7.29
C VAL A 24 -9.12 -1.22 -6.96
N VAL A 25 -9.11 -1.97 -5.86
CA VAL A 25 -10.25 -2.79 -5.40
C VAL A 25 -11.02 -2.13 -4.26
N GLY A 26 -10.51 -1.02 -3.72
CA GLY A 26 -11.28 -0.17 -2.82
C GLY A 26 -10.51 1.03 -2.30
N GLU A 27 -11.27 2.03 -1.90
CA GLU A 27 -10.74 3.27 -1.34
C GLU A 27 -11.65 3.79 -0.21
N LYS A 28 -11.03 4.47 0.75
CA LYS A 28 -11.73 5.15 1.83
C LYS A 28 -10.98 6.40 2.24
N THR A 29 -11.69 7.52 2.27
CA THR A 29 -11.20 8.76 2.88
C THR A 29 -11.59 8.80 4.35
N VAL A 30 -10.66 9.23 5.19
CA VAL A 30 -10.79 9.39 6.63
C VAL A 30 -10.42 10.83 6.98
N ASP A 31 -11.32 11.54 7.65
CA ASP A 31 -11.05 12.90 8.14
C ASP A 31 -10.15 12.85 9.38
N LEU A 32 -9.15 13.72 9.44
CA LEU A 32 -8.20 13.83 10.55
C LEU A 32 -8.65 14.90 11.55
N LYS A 33 -8.31 14.71 12.84
CA LYS A 33 -8.47 15.78 13.83
C LYS A 33 -7.55 16.95 13.45
N GLY A 34 -8.13 18.13 13.22
CA GLY A 34 -7.39 19.33 12.84
C GLY A 34 -7.54 19.79 11.39
N GLY A 35 -8.41 19.14 10.59
CA GLY A 35 -8.83 19.67 9.28
C GLY A 35 -8.13 19.06 8.06
N GLY A 36 -7.36 17.99 8.23
CA GLY A 36 -6.76 17.20 7.15
C GLY A 36 -7.61 15.98 6.77
N GLN A 37 -7.17 15.26 5.74
CA GLN A 37 -7.79 14.01 5.28
C GLN A 37 -6.71 12.99 4.91
N ALA A 38 -7.00 11.71 5.08
CA ALA A 38 -6.19 10.63 4.58
C ALA A 38 -7.00 9.70 3.69
N MET A 39 -6.43 9.27 2.58
CA MET A 39 -7.02 8.28 1.69
C MET A 39 -6.25 6.97 1.82
N VAL A 40 -6.97 5.93 2.20
CA VAL A 40 -6.51 4.55 2.15
C VAL A 40 -6.99 3.96 0.84
N THR A 41 -6.06 3.53 -0.02
CA THR A 41 -6.37 2.85 -1.28
C THR A 41 -5.84 1.43 -1.21
N THR A 42 -6.62 0.47 -1.69
CA THR A 42 -6.19 -0.92 -1.82
C THR A 42 -6.11 -1.28 -3.28
N ARG A 43 -4.98 -1.91 -3.64
CA ARG A 43 -4.72 -2.39 -4.98
C ARG A 43 -4.43 -3.89 -4.97
N LYS A 44 -4.92 -4.62 -5.96
CA LYS A 44 -4.47 -5.99 -6.22
C LYS A 44 -3.16 -5.91 -7.02
N VAL A 45 -2.10 -6.54 -6.51
CA VAL A 45 -0.77 -6.48 -7.12
C VAL A 45 -0.30 -7.88 -7.54
N GLY A 46 -0.78 -8.96 -6.90
CA GLY A 46 -0.55 -10.34 -7.36
C GLY A 46 0.90 -10.85 -7.28
N ASP A 47 1.88 -9.97 -7.12
CA ASP A 47 3.30 -10.30 -7.21
C ASP A 47 3.89 -10.96 -5.95
N LYS A 48 3.20 -10.86 -4.81
CA LYS A 48 3.67 -11.40 -3.52
C LYS A 48 2.82 -12.59 -3.09
N LEU A 49 3.46 -13.75 -2.97
CA LEU A 49 2.82 -14.99 -2.51
C LEU A 49 2.15 -14.78 -1.15
N GLY A 50 0.86 -15.12 -1.06
CA GLY A 50 0.06 -14.97 0.16
C GLY A 50 -0.25 -13.52 0.57
N LYS A 51 0.18 -12.53 -0.22
CA LYS A 51 -0.06 -11.10 0.01
C LYS A 51 -0.45 -10.39 -1.30
N PRO A 52 -1.58 -10.79 -1.92
CA PRO A 52 -1.95 -10.31 -3.25
C PRO A 52 -2.42 -8.85 -3.25
N TYR A 53 -2.66 -8.23 -2.10
CA TYR A 53 -3.10 -6.85 -1.99
C TYR A 53 -2.01 -5.94 -1.42
N THR A 54 -2.00 -4.72 -1.91
CA THR A 54 -1.20 -3.62 -1.38
C THR A 54 -2.13 -2.51 -0.92
N MET A 55 -1.97 -2.10 0.33
CA MET A 55 -2.60 -0.93 0.91
C MET A 55 -1.66 0.26 0.78
N GLU A 56 -2.14 1.35 0.21
CA GLU A 56 -1.43 2.62 0.05
C GLU A 56 -2.10 3.69 0.90
N LEU A 57 -1.31 4.49 1.61
CA LEU A 57 -1.79 5.63 2.36
C LEU A 57 -1.33 6.94 1.70
N ARG A 58 -2.26 7.84 1.45
CA ARG A 58 -1.99 9.23 1.06
C ARG A 58 -2.59 10.17 2.09
N VAL A 59 -1.85 11.19 2.49
CA VAL A 59 -2.27 12.09 3.58
C VAL A 59 -2.17 13.54 3.14
N ASN A 60 -3.25 14.29 3.35
CA ASN A 60 -3.31 15.74 3.26
C ASN A 60 -3.49 16.35 4.66
N CYS A 61 -2.48 17.09 5.13
CA CYS A 61 -2.53 17.72 6.45
C CYS A 61 -3.03 19.18 6.40
N GLN A 62 -3.06 19.82 5.22
CA GLN A 62 -3.31 21.27 5.10
C GLN A 62 -4.79 21.64 4.92
N GLY A 63 -5.66 20.64 4.79
CA GLY A 63 -7.09 20.83 4.50
C GLY A 63 -7.34 21.31 3.06
N GLY A 64 -8.61 21.34 2.66
CA GLY A 64 -9.04 21.79 1.32
C GLY A 64 -9.20 20.67 0.28
N ARG A 65 -9.67 21.06 -0.92
CA ARG A 65 -9.86 20.13 -2.06
C ARG A 65 -8.51 19.69 -2.61
N ILE A 66 -8.33 18.38 -2.78
CA ILE A 66 -7.09 17.80 -3.30
C ILE A 66 -7.37 16.79 -4.40
N ALA A 67 -6.50 16.80 -5.40
CA ALA A 67 -6.37 15.72 -6.36
C ALA A 67 -5.50 14.62 -5.74
N TRP A 68 -6.13 13.56 -5.23
CA TRP A 68 -5.44 12.48 -4.52
C TRP A 68 -4.31 11.82 -5.32
N GLN A 69 -4.43 11.79 -6.66
CA GLN A 69 -3.42 11.21 -7.53
C GLN A 69 -2.09 11.98 -7.48
N GLU A 70 -2.12 13.27 -7.15
CA GLU A 70 -0.96 14.15 -7.10
C GLU A 70 -0.20 14.05 -5.77
N LEU A 71 -0.85 13.56 -4.71
CA LEU A 71 -0.19 13.34 -3.42
C LEU A 71 0.72 12.11 -3.46
N PRO A 72 1.95 12.16 -2.90
CA PRO A 72 2.78 10.96 -2.82
C PRO A 72 2.14 9.91 -1.90
N VAL A 73 2.35 8.64 -2.23
CA VAL A 73 2.09 7.53 -1.30
C VAL A 73 3.06 7.68 -0.14
N LYS A 74 2.53 7.86 1.07
CA LYS A 74 3.31 8.04 2.30
C LYS A 74 3.68 6.71 2.94
N ASP A 75 2.83 5.71 2.77
CA ASP A 75 3.01 4.39 3.35
C ASP A 75 2.42 3.32 2.42
N GLN A 76 3.03 2.14 2.44
CA GLN A 76 2.66 1.02 1.59
C GLN A 76 2.88 -0.29 2.33
N GLU A 77 1.82 -1.08 2.50
CA GLU A 77 1.89 -2.40 3.15
C GLU A 77 1.26 -3.48 2.28
N SER A 78 1.84 -4.69 2.24
CA SER A 78 1.31 -5.82 1.49
C SER A 78 0.67 -6.85 2.41
N VAL A 79 -0.60 -7.14 2.17
CA VAL A 79 -1.46 -7.93 3.06
C VAL A 79 -2.21 -9.02 2.31
N CYS A 80 -2.68 -10.01 3.04
CA CYS A 80 -3.39 -11.15 2.45
C CYS A 80 -4.82 -10.77 2.04
N ASP A 81 -5.51 -10.03 2.88
CA ASP A 81 -6.85 -9.47 2.64
C ASP A 81 -6.97 -8.14 3.41
N VAL A 82 -7.84 -7.26 2.95
CA VAL A 82 -8.10 -5.97 3.57
C VAL A 82 -9.55 -5.57 3.34
N LYS A 83 -10.14 -4.92 4.33
CA LYS A 83 -11.46 -4.31 4.20
C LYS A 83 -11.30 -2.80 4.13
N PRO A 84 -11.18 -2.18 2.93
CA PRO A 84 -10.86 -0.75 2.81
C PRO A 84 -11.89 0.14 3.51
N GLN A 85 -13.16 -0.26 3.48
CA GLN A 85 -14.27 0.43 4.14
C GLN A 85 -14.21 0.39 5.68
N SER A 86 -13.31 -0.39 6.28
CA SER A 86 -13.08 -0.39 7.72
C SER A 86 -12.16 0.76 8.18
N ALA A 87 -11.51 1.46 7.24
CA ALA A 87 -10.59 2.54 7.57
C ALA A 87 -11.31 3.64 8.34
N LYS A 88 -10.79 3.97 9.53
CA LYS A 88 -11.34 4.97 10.44
C LYS A 88 -10.22 5.65 11.21
N LEU A 89 -10.50 6.85 11.72
CA LEU A 89 -9.64 7.47 12.71
C LEU A 89 -9.89 6.81 14.08
N SER A 90 -8.84 6.53 14.83
CA SER A 90 -8.95 6.07 16.22
C SER A 90 -9.62 7.13 17.10
N GLU A 91 -10.23 6.71 18.21
CA GLU A 91 -10.99 7.61 19.10
C GLU A 91 -10.10 8.73 19.66
N ASP A 92 -8.85 8.42 20.00
CA ASP A 92 -7.86 9.40 20.44
C ASP A 92 -7.41 10.34 19.30
N GLY A 93 -7.67 9.98 18.04
CA GLY A 93 -7.31 10.75 16.85
C GLY A 93 -5.86 10.56 16.41
N LYS A 94 -5.13 9.64 17.04
CA LYS A 94 -3.68 9.46 16.81
C LYS A 94 -3.35 8.53 15.65
N ASN A 95 -4.27 7.66 15.26
CA ASN A 95 -4.02 6.63 14.28
C ASN A 95 -5.15 6.55 13.25
N ILE A 96 -4.79 6.28 12.00
CA ILE A 96 -5.71 5.73 11.02
C ILE A 96 -5.64 4.21 11.15
N VAL A 97 -6.77 3.59 11.41
CA VAL A 97 -6.88 2.15 11.67
C VAL A 97 -7.62 1.48 10.54
N VAL A 98 -7.08 0.39 10.02
CA VAL A 98 -7.68 -0.42 8.95
C VAL A 98 -7.66 -1.89 9.35
N LEU A 99 -8.76 -2.61 9.14
CA LEU A 99 -8.81 -4.05 9.34
C LEU A 99 -8.19 -4.78 8.15
N ILE A 100 -7.18 -5.59 8.45
CA ILE A 100 -6.47 -6.45 7.51
C ILE A 100 -6.52 -7.90 7.97
N ARG A 101 -6.20 -8.84 7.07
CA ARG A 101 -5.81 -10.19 7.46
C ARG A 101 -4.41 -10.47 6.98
N GLU A 102 -3.67 -11.14 7.84
CA GLU A 102 -2.35 -11.63 7.54
C GLU A 102 -2.42 -12.99 6.83
N THR A 103 -1.32 -13.37 6.19
CA THR A 103 -1.13 -14.71 5.68
C THR A 103 -1.09 -15.72 6.84
N ASP A 104 -1.78 -16.84 6.70
CA ASP A 104 -1.74 -17.95 7.64
C ASP A 104 -0.49 -18.82 7.36
N ALA A 105 0.65 -18.34 7.85
CA ALA A 105 1.93 -19.01 7.66
C ALA A 105 1.96 -20.39 8.35
N ASP A 106 1.26 -20.57 9.46
CA ASP A 106 1.25 -21.83 10.21
C ASP A 106 0.51 -22.91 9.44
N GLU A 107 -0.67 -22.59 8.90
CA GLU A 107 -1.42 -23.52 8.07
C GLU A 107 -0.67 -23.85 6.78
N PHE A 108 -0.06 -22.86 6.13
CA PHE A 108 0.78 -23.10 4.95
C PHE A 108 1.98 -24.00 5.26
N ASN A 109 2.66 -23.78 6.39
CA ASN A 109 3.77 -24.61 6.85
C ASN A 109 3.32 -26.04 7.21
N ARG A 110 2.10 -26.21 7.70
CA ARG A 110 1.51 -27.52 7.99
C ARG A 110 1.20 -28.26 6.69
N LEU A 111 0.53 -27.62 5.74
CA LEU A 111 0.18 -28.19 4.44
C LEU A 111 1.43 -28.53 3.64
N SER A 112 2.41 -27.64 3.57
CA SER A 112 3.65 -27.87 2.81
C SER A 112 4.43 -29.11 3.28
N LYS A 113 4.40 -29.45 4.57
CA LYS A 113 5.01 -30.68 5.11
C LYS A 113 4.24 -31.96 4.77
N GLN A 114 2.95 -31.85 4.48
CA GLN A 114 2.06 -32.98 4.18
C GLN A 114 1.89 -33.19 2.67
N THR A 115 2.19 -32.17 1.87
CA THR A 115 2.02 -32.16 0.42
C THR A 115 3.22 -32.79 -0.30
N PRO A 116 3.01 -33.74 -1.24
CA PRO A 116 4.08 -34.26 -2.08
C PRO A 116 4.78 -33.15 -2.88
N ALA A 117 6.11 -33.23 -3.01
CA ALA A 117 6.92 -32.21 -3.65
C ALA A 117 6.47 -31.83 -5.08
N GLY A 118 5.88 -32.78 -5.82
CA GLY A 118 5.42 -32.57 -7.21
C GLY A 118 4.24 -31.62 -7.36
N ILE A 119 3.49 -31.33 -6.29
CA ILE A 119 2.33 -30.43 -6.31
C ILE A 119 2.44 -29.31 -5.27
N LEU A 120 3.59 -29.18 -4.58
CA LEU A 120 3.78 -28.17 -3.55
C LEU A 120 3.68 -26.73 -4.11
N GLY A 121 4.08 -26.52 -5.37
CA GLY A 121 3.95 -25.24 -6.06
C GLY A 121 2.52 -24.81 -6.35
N GLU A 122 1.54 -25.71 -6.21
CA GLU A 122 0.11 -25.42 -6.37
C GLU A 122 -0.57 -25.00 -5.05
N VAL A 123 0.14 -25.13 -3.92
CA VAL A 123 -0.37 -24.72 -2.62
C VAL A 123 -0.21 -23.22 -2.47
N GLU A 124 -1.32 -22.48 -2.48
CA GLU A 124 -1.32 -21.05 -2.20
C GLU A 124 -1.53 -20.78 -0.70
N PRO A 125 -0.75 -19.90 -0.06
CA PRO A 125 -1.02 -19.48 1.31
C PRO A 125 -2.38 -18.80 1.42
N GLN A 126 -3.15 -19.18 2.45
CA GLN A 126 -4.44 -18.59 2.76
C GLN A 126 -4.30 -17.42 3.72
N CYS A 127 -5.36 -16.62 3.85
CA CYS A 127 -5.43 -15.60 4.89
C CYS A 127 -5.93 -16.19 6.20
N LYS A 128 -5.46 -15.66 7.33
CA LYS A 128 -6.05 -15.95 8.64
C LYS A 128 -7.54 -15.61 8.64
N LYS A 129 -8.34 -16.40 9.36
CA LYS A 129 -9.79 -16.13 9.51
C LYS A 129 -10.05 -14.81 10.24
N GLU A 130 -9.27 -14.56 11.28
CA GLU A 130 -9.36 -13.38 12.14
C GLU A 130 -8.70 -12.17 11.47
N ALA A 131 -9.37 -11.02 11.58
CA ALA A 131 -8.83 -9.75 11.14
C ALA A 131 -8.05 -9.08 12.28
N ALA A 132 -7.01 -8.34 11.94
CA ALA A 132 -6.22 -7.53 12.85
C ALA A 132 -6.31 -6.05 12.45
N GLU A 133 -6.13 -5.17 13.44
CA GLU A 133 -5.99 -3.74 13.20
C GLU A 133 -4.56 -3.41 12.75
N PHE A 134 -4.45 -2.84 11.56
CA PHE A 134 -3.24 -2.15 11.13
C PHE A 134 -3.37 -0.66 11.44
N LYS A 135 -2.29 -0.04 11.94
CA LYS A 135 -2.32 1.34 12.46
C LYS A 135 -1.26 2.21 11.77
N PHE A 136 -1.72 3.30 11.17
CA PHE A 136 -0.87 4.36 10.65
C PHE A 136 -0.88 5.55 11.62
N PRO A 137 0.23 5.91 12.27
CA PRO A 137 0.27 7.00 13.24
C PRO A 137 0.18 8.36 12.53
N VAL A 138 -0.85 9.15 12.79
CA VAL A 138 -1.12 10.43 12.10
C VAL A 138 0.05 11.41 12.22
N GLU A 139 0.70 11.45 13.37
CA GLU A 139 1.82 12.36 13.65
C GLU A 139 3.06 12.13 12.77
N SER A 140 3.24 10.91 12.23
CA SER A 140 4.36 10.63 11.34
C SER A 140 4.19 11.27 9.96
N TYR A 141 2.95 11.64 9.60
CA TYR A 141 2.60 12.20 8.29
C TYR A 141 2.27 13.70 8.38
N CYS A 142 1.64 14.12 9.47
CA CYS A 142 1.28 15.50 9.74
C CYS A 142 2.21 16.07 10.80
N LEU A 143 3.45 16.36 10.39
CA LEU A 143 4.37 17.16 11.18
C LEU A 143 3.74 18.54 11.41
N ARG A 144 3.67 18.97 12.67
CA ARG A 144 3.44 20.37 13.01
C ARG A 144 4.65 21.21 12.68
#